data_AF-A0A535VP30-F1
#
_entry.id   AF-A0A535VP30-F1
#
_cell.length_a   1.000
_cell.length_b   1.000
_cell.length_c   1.000
_cell.angle_alpha   90.00
_cell.angle_beta   90.00
_cell.angle_gamma   90.00
#
_symmetry.space_group_name_H-M   'P 1'
#
loop_
_entity.id
_entity.type
_entity.pdbx_description
1 polymer ?
#
loop_
_entity_poly.entity_id
_entity_poly.type
_entity_poly.pdbx_seq_one_letter_code
_entity_poly.pdbx_strand_id
1 'polypeptide(L)'
;MDSGAEKQNEQVSSTNPWVWPLDETRYDRTPIFTSAEQETLAAFVQRPRDRMVVVAMAEQQGTLARFLDPLCDALAVTQGEERFKIHSMYLFLRMCARDGRPFWAWEQETWIRVLGTSTASFFAMHKPGNPTDLRQYIIAVAYLLNCFSDFQALGGIEMASLVYKVFGRERVEATIAPILAVNAQWGYSPRALERGAYS
;
A
#
# COMPACT_ATOMS: atom_id res chain seq x y z
N MET A 1 -38.62 29.42 -36.34
CA MET A 1 -38.08 28.05 -36.26
C MET A 1 -36.70 28.08 -36.87
N ASP A 2 -35.68 28.34 -36.08
CA ASP A 2 -34.36 27.72 -36.26
C ASP A 2 -33.56 27.95 -34.97
N SER A 3 -33.46 26.91 -34.14
CA SER A 3 -32.77 26.92 -32.85
C SER A 3 -31.51 26.09 -33.03
N GLY A 4 -30.47 26.70 -33.56
CA GLY A 4 -29.13 26.13 -33.63
C GLY A 4 -28.51 26.12 -32.23
N ALA A 5 -28.81 25.06 -31.47
CA ALA A 5 -28.16 24.80 -30.19
C ALA A 5 -26.68 24.42 -30.46
N GLU A 6 -25.80 25.39 -30.22
CA GLU A 6 -24.38 25.16 -30.00
C GLU A 6 -24.21 24.14 -28.87
N LYS A 7 -23.90 22.90 -29.23
CA LYS A 7 -23.40 21.91 -28.29
C LYS A 7 -22.02 22.37 -27.85
N GLN A 8 -21.98 23.03 -26.70
CA GLN A 8 -20.75 23.25 -25.95
C GLN A 8 -20.10 21.88 -25.72
N ASN A 9 -18.97 21.70 -26.39
CA ASN A 9 -18.08 20.57 -26.27
C ASN A 9 -17.44 20.69 -24.88
N GLU A 10 -18.06 20.08 -23.87
CA GLU A 10 -17.46 19.88 -22.55
C GLU A 10 -16.19 19.04 -22.73
N GLN A 11 -15.08 19.75 -22.86
CA GLN A 11 -13.75 19.20 -22.68
C GLN A 11 -13.71 18.57 -21.29
N VAL A 12 -13.71 17.24 -21.26
CA VAL A 12 -13.44 16.41 -20.09
C VAL A 12 -12.11 16.88 -19.49
N SER A 13 -12.20 17.74 -18.47
CA SER A 13 -11.05 18.29 -17.76
C SER A 13 -10.56 17.26 -16.75
N SER A 14 -9.87 16.22 -17.25
CA SER A 14 -9.12 15.29 -16.41
C SER A 14 -7.80 15.92 -15.98
N THR A 15 -7.84 16.90 -15.06
CA THR A 15 -6.61 17.61 -14.67
C THR A 15 -6.61 18.09 -13.23
N ASN A 16 -7.13 17.30 -12.29
CA ASN A 16 -6.73 17.52 -10.90
C ASN A 16 -5.44 16.72 -10.64
N PRO A 17 -4.27 17.37 -10.46
CA PRO A 17 -3.02 16.67 -10.16
C PRO A 17 -3.19 15.85 -8.88
N TRP A 18 -2.59 14.66 -8.85
CA TRP A 18 -2.59 13.85 -7.64
C TRP A 18 -1.80 14.59 -6.54
N VAL A 19 -2.47 14.83 -5.42
CA VAL A 19 -1.88 15.43 -4.22
C VAL A 19 -1.60 14.31 -3.23
N TRP A 20 -0.44 14.41 -2.56
CA TRP A 20 -0.07 13.46 -1.53
C TRP A 20 -1.12 13.49 -0.40
N PRO A 21 -1.73 12.35 -0.03
CA PRO A 21 -2.92 12.35 0.81
C PRO A 21 -2.64 12.41 2.32
N LEU A 22 -1.38 12.22 2.75
CA LEU A 22 -1.00 12.17 4.15
C LEU A 22 -0.07 13.33 4.52
N ASP A 23 -0.30 13.94 5.68
CA ASP A 23 0.65 14.92 6.23
C ASP A 23 1.52 14.26 7.30
N GLU A 24 2.75 13.94 6.91
CA GLU A 24 3.68 13.21 7.77
C GLU A 24 4.15 13.99 8.97
N THR A 25 4.10 15.32 8.89
CA THR A 25 4.55 16.20 9.96
C THR A 25 3.66 16.13 11.19
N ARG A 26 2.46 15.54 11.05
CA ARG A 26 1.49 15.34 12.14
C ARG A 26 1.78 14.14 13.02
N TYR A 27 2.65 13.22 12.58
CA TYR A 27 2.92 11.99 13.31
C TYR A 27 4.21 12.12 14.15
N ASP A 28 4.15 11.69 15.41
CA ASP A 28 5.36 11.51 16.22
C ASP A 28 6.14 10.28 15.72
N ARG A 29 7.25 10.54 15.03
CA ARG A 29 8.14 9.51 14.47
C ARG A 29 9.38 9.26 15.31
N THR A 30 9.33 9.45 16.63
CA THR A 30 10.43 9.12 17.53
C THR A 30 10.92 7.67 17.26
N PRO A 31 12.22 7.42 17.07
CA PRO A 31 12.70 6.12 16.56
C PRO A 31 12.74 5.00 17.62
N ILE A 32 12.36 5.31 18.85
CA ILE A 32 12.44 4.39 20.00
C ILE A 32 11.02 4.16 20.53
N PHE A 33 10.75 2.94 20.98
CA PHE A 33 9.50 2.62 21.67
C PHE A 33 9.51 3.11 23.12
N THR A 34 8.35 3.53 23.60
CA THR A 34 8.09 3.65 25.04
C THR A 34 7.93 2.25 25.66
N SER A 35 8.11 2.14 26.98
CA SER A 35 7.89 0.87 27.68
C SER A 35 6.46 0.35 27.52
N ALA A 36 5.47 1.25 27.52
CA ALA A 36 4.06 0.88 27.31
C ALA A 36 3.79 0.32 25.90
N GLU A 37 4.43 0.90 24.87
CA GLU A 37 4.35 0.41 23.49
C GLU A 37 4.97 -1.00 23.39
N GLN A 38 6.15 -1.21 23.99
CA GLN A 38 6.83 -2.50 24.00
C GLN A 38 6.00 -3.58 24.70
N GLU A 39 5.43 -3.28 25.87
CA GLU A 39 4.57 -4.21 26.62
C GLU A 39 3.32 -4.59 25.81
N THR A 40 2.70 -3.61 25.17
CA THR A 40 1.50 -3.85 24.36
C THR A 40 1.82 -4.69 23.12
N LEU A 41 2.94 -4.42 22.44
CA LEU A 41 3.43 -5.23 21.31
C LEU A 41 3.80 -6.66 21.75
N ALA A 42 4.41 -6.82 22.92
CA ALA A 42 4.70 -8.13 23.49
C ALA A 42 3.42 -8.92 23.76
N ALA A 43 2.41 -8.29 24.37
CA ALA A 43 1.10 -8.91 24.59
C ALA A 43 0.42 -9.31 23.27
N PHE A 44 0.51 -8.47 22.25
CA PHE A 44 -0.04 -8.74 20.91
C PHE A 44 0.61 -9.97 20.24
N VAL A 45 1.93 -10.16 20.42
CA VAL A 45 2.64 -11.34 19.89
C VAL A 45 2.32 -12.59 20.71
N GLN A 46 2.27 -12.48 22.04
CA GLN A 46 2.02 -13.61 22.95
C GLN A 46 0.58 -14.14 22.88
N ARG A 47 -0.40 -13.30 22.52
CA ARG A 47 -1.83 -13.66 22.46
C ARG A 47 -2.38 -13.61 21.03
N PRO A 48 -1.98 -14.53 20.14
CA PRO A 48 -2.39 -14.48 18.73
C PRO A 48 -3.90 -14.63 18.50
N ARG A 49 -4.63 -15.26 19.44
CA ARG A 49 -6.10 -15.40 19.40
C ARG A 49 -6.83 -14.13 19.82
N ASP A 50 -6.18 -13.27 20.61
CA ASP A 50 -6.80 -12.09 21.21
C ASP A 50 -6.28 -10.78 20.60
N ARG A 51 -5.62 -10.85 19.44
CA ARG A 51 -5.00 -9.69 18.76
C ARG A 51 -5.95 -8.50 18.61
N MET A 52 -7.18 -8.78 18.22
CA MET A 52 -8.21 -7.75 18.04
C MET A 52 -8.52 -7.05 19.38
N VAL A 53 -8.60 -7.80 20.48
CA VAL A 53 -8.83 -7.24 21.81
C VAL A 53 -7.63 -6.41 22.26
N VAL A 54 -6.41 -6.91 22.05
CA VAL A 54 -5.19 -6.18 22.39
C VAL A 54 -5.10 -4.85 21.64
N VAL A 55 -5.37 -4.85 20.33
CA VAL A 55 -5.37 -3.63 19.52
C VAL A 55 -6.46 -2.66 19.96
N ALA A 56 -7.70 -3.13 20.15
CA ALA A 56 -8.80 -2.28 20.61
C ALA A 56 -8.52 -1.66 21.99
N MET A 57 -7.91 -2.41 22.91
CA MET A 57 -7.49 -1.87 24.21
C MET A 57 -6.38 -0.83 24.06
N ALA A 58 -5.41 -1.08 23.17
CA ALA A 58 -4.32 -0.14 22.91
C ALA A 58 -4.81 1.18 22.27
N GLU A 59 -5.80 1.10 21.39
CA GLU A 59 -6.49 2.26 20.82
C GLU A 59 -7.24 3.05 21.90
N GLN A 60 -8.04 2.36 22.72
CA GLN A 60 -8.79 2.97 23.83
C GLN A 60 -7.88 3.67 24.85
N GLN A 61 -6.71 3.09 25.13
CA GLN A 61 -5.73 3.62 26.09
C GLN A 61 -4.74 4.61 25.46
N GLY A 62 -4.73 4.72 24.12
CA GLY A 62 -3.76 5.51 23.37
C GLY A 62 -2.31 4.98 23.44
N THR A 63 -2.07 3.77 23.93
CA THR A 63 -0.71 3.23 24.13
C THR A 63 0.03 2.97 22.83
N LEU A 64 -0.72 2.76 21.73
CA LEU A 64 -0.17 2.59 20.38
C LEU A 64 -0.62 3.67 19.40
N ALA A 65 -1.22 4.78 19.85
CA ALA A 65 -1.78 5.80 18.96
C ALA A 65 -0.76 6.28 17.92
N ARG A 66 0.47 6.56 18.36
CA ARG A 66 1.61 6.94 17.51
C ARG A 66 1.89 5.98 16.35
N PHE A 67 1.54 4.70 16.51
CA PHE A 67 1.71 3.65 15.50
C PHE A 67 0.47 3.44 14.66
N LEU A 68 -0.67 3.39 15.33
CA LEU A 68 -1.93 3.04 14.72
C LEU A 68 -2.45 4.20 13.88
N ASP A 69 -2.31 5.45 14.32
CA ASP A 69 -2.77 6.63 13.59
C ASP A 69 -2.18 6.70 12.16
N PRO A 70 -0.85 6.72 11.95
CA PRO A 70 -0.29 6.75 10.61
C PRO A 70 -0.64 5.50 9.77
N LEU A 71 -0.74 4.32 10.40
CA LEU A 71 -1.11 3.10 9.69
C LEU A 71 -2.58 3.11 9.25
N CYS A 72 -3.49 3.52 10.12
CA CYS A 72 -4.91 3.64 9.85
C CYS A 72 -5.16 4.70 8.78
N ASP A 73 -4.51 5.85 8.85
CA ASP A 73 -4.63 6.90 7.83
C ASP A 73 -4.13 6.41 6.46
N ALA A 74 -2.95 5.78 6.41
CA ALA A 74 -2.42 5.22 5.17
C ALA A 74 -3.31 4.11 4.60
N LEU A 75 -3.85 3.24 5.46
CA LEU A 75 -4.77 2.19 5.05
C LEU A 75 -6.13 2.73 4.62
N ALA A 76 -6.61 3.83 5.22
CA ALA A 76 -7.87 4.47 4.85
C ALA A 76 -7.83 4.97 3.40
N VAL A 77 -6.71 5.58 2.98
CA VAL A 77 -6.53 6.08 1.61
C VAL A 77 -6.17 4.97 0.60
N THR A 78 -5.60 3.87 1.09
CA THR A 78 -5.27 2.68 0.27
C THR A 78 -6.56 2.00 -0.22
N GLN A 79 -6.66 1.78 -1.54
CA GLN A 79 -7.84 1.15 -2.14
C GLN A 79 -7.87 -0.38 -1.92
N GLY A 80 -9.08 -0.91 -1.78
CA GLY A 80 -9.37 -2.34 -1.74
C GLY A 80 -9.99 -2.80 -0.42
N GLU A 81 -9.93 -4.11 -0.16
CA GLU A 81 -10.72 -4.78 0.88
C GLU A 81 -10.22 -4.55 2.30
N GLU A 82 -11.15 -4.24 3.21
CA GLU A 82 -10.89 -3.98 4.63
C GLU A 82 -10.15 -5.13 5.33
N ARG A 83 -10.48 -6.38 4.99
CA ARG A 83 -9.79 -7.54 5.56
C ARG A 83 -8.28 -7.48 5.33
N PHE A 84 -7.80 -6.99 4.18
CA PHE A 84 -6.37 -6.90 3.89
C PHE A 84 -5.71 -5.73 4.61
N LYS A 85 -6.46 -4.66 4.86
CA LYS A 85 -5.99 -3.53 5.67
C LYS A 85 -5.72 -3.97 7.11
N ILE A 86 -6.67 -4.67 7.73
CA ILE A 86 -6.51 -5.25 9.07
C ILE A 86 -5.31 -6.21 9.14
N HIS A 87 -5.16 -7.10 8.15
CA HIS A 87 -4.01 -8.02 8.11
C HIS A 87 -2.68 -7.28 7.91
N SER A 88 -2.67 -6.18 7.16
CA SER A 88 -1.48 -5.35 6.97
C SER A 88 -1.06 -4.67 8.27
N MET A 89 -2.03 -4.08 8.99
CA MET A 89 -1.80 -3.51 10.32
C MET A 89 -1.22 -4.56 11.28
N TYR A 90 -1.82 -5.75 11.35
CA TYR A 90 -1.29 -6.83 12.21
C TYR A 90 0.10 -7.28 11.81
N LEU A 91 0.42 -7.29 10.52
CA LEU A 91 1.76 -7.59 10.07
C LEU A 91 2.73 -6.50 10.53
N PHE A 92 2.42 -5.22 10.35
CA PHE A 92 3.25 -4.12 10.86
C PHE A 92 3.53 -4.24 12.36
N LEU A 93 2.51 -4.48 13.17
CA LEU A 93 2.66 -4.66 14.62
C LEU A 93 3.55 -5.86 14.96
N ARG A 94 3.37 -6.99 14.28
CA ARG A 94 4.23 -8.18 14.47
C ARG A 94 5.69 -7.88 14.13
N MET A 95 5.94 -7.17 13.04
CA MET A 95 7.29 -6.88 12.58
C MET A 95 7.96 -5.84 13.48
N CYS A 96 7.20 -4.83 13.94
CA CYS A 96 7.63 -3.86 14.94
C CYS A 96 8.05 -4.56 16.25
N ALA A 97 7.25 -5.51 16.72
CA ALA A 97 7.57 -6.31 17.89
C ALA A 97 8.81 -7.19 17.68
N ARG A 98 9.00 -7.75 16.48
CA ARG A 98 10.17 -8.60 16.15
C ARG A 98 11.46 -7.81 16.09
N ASP A 99 11.46 -6.69 15.36
CA ASP A 99 12.66 -5.91 15.07
C ASP A 99 12.98 -4.91 16.19
N GLY A 100 12.09 -4.77 17.20
CA GLY A 100 12.30 -3.91 18.36
C GLY A 100 12.37 -2.42 18.02
N ARG A 101 11.91 -2.05 16.81
CA ARG A 101 11.88 -0.68 16.31
C ARG A 101 10.56 -0.39 15.60
N PRO A 102 10.08 0.86 15.66
CA PRO A 102 8.96 1.31 14.85
C PRO A 102 9.27 1.20 13.36
N PHE A 103 8.24 1.03 12.52
CA PHE A 103 8.42 0.83 11.07
C PHE A 103 9.07 2.03 10.39
N TRP A 104 8.82 3.27 10.84
CA TRP A 104 9.49 4.46 10.31
C TRP A 104 10.98 4.55 10.68
N ALA A 105 11.46 3.77 11.64
CA ALA A 105 12.89 3.68 12.00
C ALA A 105 13.56 2.43 11.43
N TRP A 106 12.88 1.68 10.55
CA TRP A 106 13.51 0.58 9.85
C TRP A 106 14.43 1.07 8.75
N GLU A 107 15.61 0.48 8.73
CA GLU A 107 16.56 0.66 7.64
C GLU A 107 16.09 -0.07 6.37
N GLN A 108 16.63 0.33 5.22
CA GLN A 108 16.27 -0.23 3.92
C GLN A 108 16.37 -1.77 3.88
N GLU A 109 17.40 -2.34 4.49
CA GLU A 109 17.58 -3.80 4.59
C GLU A 109 16.45 -4.48 5.37
N THR A 110 15.94 -3.82 6.42
CA THR A 110 14.80 -4.30 7.19
C THR A 110 13.52 -4.25 6.36
N TRP A 111 13.31 -3.17 5.59
CA TRP A 111 12.20 -3.09 4.64
C TRP A 111 12.25 -4.19 3.58
N ILE A 112 13.40 -4.40 2.94
CA ILE A 112 13.58 -5.46 1.93
C ILE A 112 13.31 -6.84 2.55
N ARG A 113 13.81 -7.09 3.78
CA ARG A 113 13.52 -8.32 4.52
C ARG A 113 12.02 -8.49 4.76
N VAL A 114 11.34 -7.46 5.25
CA VAL A 114 9.90 -7.50 5.58
C VAL A 114 9.04 -7.69 4.32
N LEU A 115 9.34 -6.96 3.25
CA LEU A 115 8.55 -6.94 2.02
C LEU A 115 8.86 -8.10 1.07
N GLY A 116 10.04 -8.70 1.20
CA GLY A 116 10.56 -9.74 0.32
C GLY A 116 10.87 -9.22 -1.09
N THR A 117 11.72 -9.95 -1.81
CA THR A 117 12.10 -9.66 -3.21
C THR A 117 11.17 -10.31 -4.23
N SER A 118 10.20 -11.09 -3.76
CA SER A 118 9.14 -11.71 -4.56
C SER A 118 7.94 -12.05 -3.69
N THR A 119 6.78 -12.20 -4.32
CA THR A 119 5.55 -12.68 -3.65
C THR A 119 5.77 -14.02 -2.94
N ALA A 120 6.53 -14.94 -3.56
CA ALA A 120 6.87 -16.22 -2.94
C ALA A 120 7.72 -16.06 -1.66
N SER A 121 8.76 -15.21 -1.71
CA SER A 121 9.61 -14.93 -0.54
C SER A 121 8.83 -14.28 0.60
N PHE A 122 7.89 -13.39 0.28
CA PHE A 122 7.03 -12.73 1.25
C PHE A 122 6.13 -13.75 1.96
N PHE A 123 5.48 -14.66 1.22
CA PHE A 123 4.65 -15.70 1.85
C PHE A 123 5.44 -16.71 2.66
N ALA A 124 6.64 -17.07 2.22
CA ALA A 124 7.54 -17.92 2.98
C ALA A 124 7.88 -17.31 4.35
N MET A 125 8.09 -15.99 4.42
CA MET A 125 8.38 -15.29 5.67
C MET A 125 7.16 -15.13 6.58
N HIS A 126 5.99 -14.82 6.02
CA HIS A 126 4.83 -14.37 6.81
C HIS A 126 3.78 -15.43 7.11
N LYS A 127 4.04 -16.69 6.70
CA LYS A 127 3.22 -17.90 6.71
C LYS A 127 2.39 -18.13 5.44
N PRO A 128 2.24 -19.41 5.01
CA PRO A 128 1.28 -19.80 3.99
C PRO A 128 -0.15 -19.47 4.44
N GLY A 129 -0.96 -18.89 3.55
CA GLY A 129 -2.36 -18.53 3.83
C GLY A 129 -2.61 -17.04 4.03
N ASN A 130 -1.57 -16.19 4.02
CA ASN A 130 -1.80 -14.77 3.84
C ASN A 130 -2.32 -14.50 2.41
N PRO A 131 -3.21 -13.52 2.23
CA PRO A 131 -3.77 -13.21 0.92
C PRO A 131 -2.73 -12.74 -0.08
N THR A 132 -2.87 -13.13 -1.36
CA THR A 132 -1.95 -12.81 -2.47
C THR A 132 -1.63 -11.31 -2.56
N ASP A 133 -2.59 -10.46 -2.24
CA ASP A 133 -2.52 -9.01 -2.33
C ASP A 133 -1.88 -8.32 -1.12
N LEU A 134 -1.64 -9.04 -0.01
CA LEU A 134 -1.21 -8.44 1.25
C LEU A 134 0.13 -7.69 1.09
N ARG A 135 1.03 -8.23 0.27
CA ARG A 135 2.33 -7.61 0.00
C ARG A 135 2.17 -6.20 -0.59
N GLN A 136 1.23 -6.03 -1.51
CA GLN A 136 0.97 -4.77 -2.21
C GLN A 136 0.36 -3.73 -1.25
N TYR A 137 -0.44 -4.14 -0.27
CA TYR A 137 -0.92 -3.21 0.79
C TYR A 137 0.24 -2.69 1.63
N ILE A 138 1.16 -3.56 2.04
CA ILE A 138 2.28 -3.16 2.90
C ILE A 138 3.24 -2.26 2.12
N ILE A 139 3.50 -2.56 0.85
CA ILE A 139 4.28 -1.68 -0.04
C ILE A 139 3.58 -0.33 -0.21
N ALA A 140 2.25 -0.31 -0.45
CA ALA A 140 1.49 0.92 -0.58
C ALA A 140 1.56 1.79 0.68
N VAL A 141 1.38 1.20 1.87
CA VAL A 141 1.49 1.91 3.15
C VAL A 141 2.90 2.46 3.37
N ALA A 142 3.94 1.66 3.09
CA ALA A 142 5.32 2.10 3.22
C ALA A 142 5.67 3.26 2.29
N TYR A 143 5.12 3.25 1.07
CA TYR A 143 5.24 4.35 0.11
C TYR A 143 4.50 5.60 0.59
N LEU A 144 3.24 5.47 0.99
CA LEU A 144 2.38 6.58 1.43
C LEU A 144 2.91 7.30 2.68
N LEU A 145 3.60 6.57 3.57
CA LEU A 145 4.23 7.11 4.76
C LEU A 145 5.70 7.53 4.55
N ASN A 146 6.17 7.58 3.29
CA ASN A 146 7.56 7.84 2.88
C ASN A 146 8.61 7.04 3.68
N CYS A 147 8.25 5.83 4.10
CA CYS A 147 9.18 4.95 4.80
C CYS A 147 10.00 4.07 3.85
N PHE A 148 9.49 3.83 2.64
CA PHE A 148 10.17 3.04 1.63
C PHE A 148 9.73 3.40 0.21
N SER A 149 10.70 3.60 -0.70
CA SER A 149 10.44 3.95 -2.11
C SER A 149 11.37 3.24 -3.12
N ASP A 150 12.28 2.39 -2.66
CA ASP A 150 13.16 1.63 -3.55
C ASP A 150 12.47 0.36 -4.08
N PHE A 151 11.56 0.57 -5.02
CA PHE A 151 10.82 -0.52 -5.66
C PHE A 151 11.72 -1.47 -6.47
N GLN A 152 12.89 -1.02 -6.93
CA GLN A 152 13.82 -1.86 -7.70
C GLN A 152 14.42 -2.96 -6.82
N ALA A 153 14.71 -2.65 -5.55
CA ALA A 153 15.21 -3.63 -4.60
C ALA A 153 14.19 -4.74 -4.23
N LEU A 154 12.90 -4.52 -4.49
CA LEU A 154 11.84 -5.49 -4.19
C LEU A 154 11.59 -6.51 -5.31
N GLY A 155 12.34 -6.45 -6.41
CA GLY A 155 12.22 -7.41 -7.51
C GLY A 155 10.82 -7.45 -8.11
N GLY A 156 10.27 -8.65 -8.31
CA GLY A 156 8.98 -8.85 -8.98
C GLY A 156 7.82 -8.29 -8.15
N ILE A 157 7.34 -7.09 -8.48
CA ILE A 157 6.13 -6.47 -7.92
C ILE A 157 5.02 -6.51 -8.96
N GLU A 158 3.81 -6.90 -8.54
CA GLU A 158 2.59 -6.68 -9.32
C GLU A 158 2.25 -5.18 -9.33
N MET A 159 2.97 -4.42 -10.17
CA MET A 159 2.95 -2.97 -10.18
C MET A 159 1.54 -2.42 -10.44
N ALA A 160 0.76 -3.07 -11.32
CA ALA A 160 -0.63 -2.69 -11.58
C ALA A 160 -1.51 -2.71 -10.32
N SER A 161 -1.39 -3.77 -9.51
CA SER A 161 -2.13 -3.88 -8.23
C SER A 161 -1.67 -2.79 -7.26
N LEU A 162 -0.36 -2.53 -7.16
CA LEU A 162 0.19 -1.48 -6.29
C LEU A 162 -0.33 -0.08 -6.68
N VAL A 163 -0.24 0.30 -7.96
CA VAL A 163 -0.66 1.64 -8.40
C VAL A 163 -2.17 1.86 -8.23
N TYR A 164 -2.99 0.82 -8.43
CA TYR A 164 -4.43 0.92 -8.14
C TYR A 164 -4.73 1.13 -6.66
N LYS A 165 -3.93 0.50 -5.78
CA LYS A 165 -4.05 0.68 -4.33
C LYS A 165 -3.69 2.10 -3.89
N VAL A 166 -2.67 2.71 -4.49
CA VAL A 166 -2.16 4.05 -4.12
C VAL A 166 -2.96 5.18 -4.78
N PHE A 167 -3.21 5.09 -6.08
CA PHE A 167 -3.74 6.22 -6.87
C PHE A 167 -5.23 6.09 -7.21
N GLY A 168 -5.79 4.89 -7.04
CA GLY A 168 -7.13 4.55 -7.49
C GLY A 168 -7.18 4.08 -8.94
N ARG A 169 -8.01 3.06 -9.20
CA ARG A 169 -8.13 2.42 -10.51
C ARG A 169 -8.53 3.40 -11.61
N GLU A 170 -9.60 4.16 -11.37
CA GLU A 170 -10.14 5.13 -12.33
C GLU A 170 -9.08 6.15 -12.78
N ARG A 171 -8.35 6.74 -11.83
CA ARG A 171 -7.29 7.71 -12.13
C ARG A 171 -6.16 7.10 -12.94
N VAL A 172 -5.70 5.90 -12.56
CA VAL A 172 -4.63 5.19 -13.28
C VAL A 172 -5.07 4.87 -14.71
N GLU A 173 -6.26 4.29 -14.89
CA GLU A 173 -6.79 3.95 -16.20
C GLU A 173 -6.98 5.20 -17.09
N ALA A 174 -7.51 6.29 -16.53
CA ALA A 174 -7.66 7.57 -17.24
C ALA A 174 -6.31 8.19 -17.66
N THR A 175 -5.26 7.98 -16.86
CA THR A 175 -3.90 8.48 -17.16
C THR A 175 -3.20 7.63 -18.22
N ILE A 176 -3.43 6.32 -18.24
CA ILE A 176 -2.79 5.39 -19.18
C ILE A 176 -3.49 5.40 -20.56
N ALA A 177 -4.81 5.61 -20.60
CA ALA A 177 -5.60 5.52 -21.82
C ALA A 177 -5.06 6.35 -23.01
N PRO A 178 -4.61 7.61 -22.84
CA PRO A 178 -4.03 8.39 -23.94
C PRO A 178 -2.74 7.78 -24.50
N ILE A 179 -1.88 7.22 -23.64
CA ILE A 179 -0.60 6.60 -24.03
C ILE A 179 -0.86 5.35 -24.88
N LEU A 180 -1.82 4.53 -24.44
CA LEU A 180 -2.23 3.33 -25.20
C LEU A 180 -2.85 3.70 -26.55
N ALA A 181 -3.62 4.79 -26.62
CA ALA A 181 -4.19 5.28 -27.87
C ALA A 181 -3.10 5.70 -28.87
N VAL A 182 -2.03 6.36 -28.43
CA VAL A 182 -0.86 6.70 -29.27
C VAL A 182 -0.13 5.43 -29.74
N ASN A 183 0.10 4.46 -28.85
CA ASN A 183 0.76 3.20 -29.22
C ASN A 183 -0.08 2.39 -30.23
N ALA A 184 -1.41 2.40 -30.10
CA ALA A 184 -2.31 1.78 -31.05
C ALA A 184 -2.27 2.46 -32.43
N GLN A 185 -2.14 3.79 -32.47
CA GLN A 185 -1.93 4.55 -33.71
C GLN A 185 -0.61 4.19 -34.42
N TRP A 186 0.40 3.76 -33.67
CA TRP A 186 1.69 3.30 -34.20
C TRP A 186 1.73 1.78 -34.51
N GLY A 187 0.60 1.08 -34.41
CA GLY A 187 0.48 -0.34 -34.74
C GLY A 187 0.93 -1.30 -33.64
N TYR A 188 1.32 -0.79 -32.46
CA TYR A 188 1.68 -1.62 -31.30
C TYR A 188 0.41 -1.94 -30.50
N SER A 189 -0.37 -2.92 -30.95
CA SER A 189 -1.47 -3.47 -30.15
C SER A 189 -0.95 -4.55 -29.16
N PRO A 190 -1.46 -4.60 -27.91
CA PRO A 190 -1.04 -5.58 -26.90
C PRO A 190 -1.26 -7.08 -27.26
N ARG A 191 -1.88 -7.37 -28.41
CA ARG A 191 -2.19 -8.74 -28.88
C ARG A 191 -1.13 -9.38 -29.78
N ALA A 192 0.01 -8.72 -30.02
CA ALA A 192 1.04 -9.25 -30.92
C ALA A 192 1.97 -10.31 -30.29
N LEU A 193 1.89 -10.59 -28.99
CA LEU A 193 2.78 -11.54 -28.31
C LEU A 193 2.23 -12.98 -28.15
N GLU A 194 1.00 -13.28 -28.58
CA GLU A 194 0.42 -14.64 -28.44
C GLU A 194 0.45 -15.50 -29.72
N ARG A 195 1.07 -15.06 -30.83
CA ARG A 195 1.14 -15.86 -32.08
C ARG A 195 2.56 -16.13 -32.61
N GLY A 196 3.55 -16.23 -31.73
CA GLY A 196 4.92 -16.48 -32.14
C GLY A 196 5.74 -17.33 -31.17
N ALA A 197 5.22 -18.47 -30.70
CA ALA A 197 6.04 -19.45 -29.97
C ALA A 197 5.52 -20.90 -30.05
N TYR A 198 4.79 -21.26 -31.12
CA TYR A 198 4.63 -22.65 -31.54
C TYR A 198 4.96 -22.74 -33.03
N SER A 199 6.23 -22.96 -33.31
CA SER A 199 6.73 -23.53 -34.57
C SER A 199 7.90 -24.44 -34.23
#